data_AF-A0A7S3MZP1-F1
#
_entry.id   AF-A0A7S3MZP1-F1
#
_cell.length_a   1.000
_cell.length_b   1.000
_cell.length_c   1.000
_cell.angle_alpha   90.00
_cell.angle_beta   90.00
_cell.angle_gamma   90.00
#
_symmetry.space_group_name_H-M   'P 1'
#
loop_
_entity.id
_entity.type
_entity.pdbx_description
1 polymer ?
#
loop_
_entity_poly.entity_id
_entity_poly.type
_entity_poly.pdbx_seq_one_letter_code
_entity_poly.pdbx_strand_id
1 'polypeptide(L)'
;IRMAGLTCRKKGAKQKHIKKANLKTKRFRRDVDQVVLEDMLPENEKKLLNQPLDEHKPGMGQHYCVHCAKYFISDIAIETHFKTKEHKKRFKTCKEIPYTMEEAMRAGGLQPAKPKFTKAIYAGKTKMADLEESKQNEDMQ
;
A
#
# COMPACT_ATOMS: atom_id res chain seq x y z
N ILE A 1 -5.25 -49.92 21.57
CA ILE A 1 -4.91 -48.47 21.61
C ILE A 1 -5.96 -47.74 20.77
N ARG A 2 -6.86 -46.95 21.39
CA ARG A 2 -8.00 -46.30 20.73
C ARG A 2 -7.52 -45.14 19.84
N MET A 3 -7.76 -45.22 18.53
CA MET A 3 -7.66 -44.10 17.59
C MET A 3 -8.93 -43.26 17.69
N ALA A 4 -8.92 -42.24 18.56
CA ALA A 4 -10.01 -41.27 18.66
C ALA A 4 -9.80 -40.15 17.63
N GLY A 5 -10.77 -39.99 16.73
CA GLY A 5 -10.78 -38.96 15.71
C GLY A 5 -10.69 -37.54 16.28
N LEU A 6 -9.79 -36.74 15.74
CA LEU A 6 -9.94 -35.28 15.80
C LEU A 6 -11.00 -34.89 14.78
N THR A 7 -12.22 -34.78 15.29
CA THR A 7 -13.27 -34.00 14.63
C THR A 7 -12.67 -32.67 14.18
N CYS A 8 -12.57 -32.49 12.86
CA CYS A 8 -12.20 -31.24 12.24
C CYS A 8 -13.22 -30.18 12.66
N ARG A 9 -12.91 -29.44 13.73
CA ARG A 9 -13.72 -28.31 14.20
C ARG A 9 -13.88 -27.33 13.02
N LYS A 10 -15.06 -27.31 12.41
CA LYS A 10 -15.56 -26.28 11.48
C LYS A 10 -15.63 -24.90 12.16
N LYS A 11 -14.50 -24.35 12.63
CA LYS A 11 -14.42 -22.99 13.22
C LYS A 11 -14.26 -21.89 12.16
N GLY A 12 -14.09 -22.23 10.88
CA GLY A 12 -13.86 -21.25 9.80
C GLY A 12 -15.11 -20.71 9.08
N ALA A 13 -16.29 -21.32 9.27
CA ALA A 13 -17.47 -20.99 8.46
C ALA A 13 -18.29 -19.79 8.97
N LYS A 14 -18.16 -19.41 10.25
CA LYS A 14 -19.11 -18.50 10.92
C LYS A 14 -18.94 -17.02 10.55
N GLN A 15 -17.81 -16.60 9.97
CA GLN A 15 -17.52 -15.18 9.67
C GLN A 15 -17.45 -14.85 8.17
N LYS A 16 -17.95 -15.72 7.28
CA LYS A 16 -17.92 -15.48 5.83
C LYS A 16 -18.66 -14.19 5.43
N HIS A 17 -19.79 -13.90 6.09
CA HIS A 17 -20.58 -12.70 5.82
C HIS A 17 -19.83 -11.40 6.20
N ILE A 18 -19.10 -11.40 7.32
CA ILE A 18 -18.26 -10.27 7.76
C ILE A 18 -17.11 -10.04 6.77
N LYS A 19 -16.41 -11.12 6.38
CA LYS A 19 -15.33 -11.04 5.38
C LYS A 19 -15.85 -10.47 4.06
N LYS A 20 -16.96 -11.03 3.56
CA LYS A 20 -17.62 -10.52 2.35
C LYS A 20 -18.03 -9.05 2.48
N ALA A 21 -18.49 -8.61 3.65
CA ALA A 21 -18.87 -7.22 3.89
C ALA A 21 -17.68 -6.25 3.84
N ASN A 22 -16.51 -6.67 4.32
CA ASN A 22 -15.29 -5.85 4.31
C ASN A 22 -14.62 -5.78 2.93
N LEU A 23 -14.87 -6.76 2.06
CA LEU A 23 -14.40 -6.77 0.67
C LEU A 23 -15.31 -5.99 -0.28
N LYS A 24 -16.40 -5.39 0.20
CA LYS A 24 -17.31 -4.59 -0.65
C LYS A 24 -16.68 -3.24 -1.00
N THR A 25 -17.02 -2.74 -2.17
CA THR A 25 -16.61 -1.42 -2.69
C THR A 25 -16.90 -0.27 -1.73
N LYS A 26 -18.03 -0.31 -1.01
CA LYS A 26 -18.41 0.73 -0.03
C LYS A 26 -17.43 0.89 1.14
N ARG A 27 -16.60 -0.11 1.44
CA ARG A 27 -15.64 -0.11 2.56
C ARG A 27 -14.20 -0.31 2.08
N PHE A 28 -13.97 0.07 0.83
CA PHE A 28 -12.68 -0.07 0.18
C PHE A 28 -11.63 0.79 0.88
N ARG A 29 -10.42 0.25 1.01
CA ARG A 29 -9.24 0.96 1.51
C ARG A 29 -8.34 1.24 0.31
N ARG A 30 -7.53 2.29 0.39
CA ARG A 30 -6.54 2.54 -0.67
C ARG A 30 -5.63 1.33 -0.89
N ASP A 31 -5.39 1.04 -2.17
CA ASP A 31 -4.52 -0.04 -2.60
C ASP A 31 -3.05 0.27 -2.29
N VAL A 32 -2.23 -0.78 -2.26
CA VAL A 32 -0.78 -0.60 -2.04
C VAL A 32 -0.17 0.19 -3.18
N ASP A 33 -0.49 -0.20 -4.42
CA ASP A 33 0.11 0.39 -5.62
C ASP A 33 -0.26 1.88 -5.74
N GLN A 34 -1.51 2.24 -5.41
CA GLN A 34 -1.93 3.64 -5.36
C GLN A 34 -1.13 4.46 -4.33
N VAL A 35 -0.90 3.90 -3.14
CA VAL A 35 -0.11 4.58 -2.10
C VAL A 35 1.34 4.79 -2.57
N VAL A 36 1.95 3.79 -3.20
CA VAL A 36 3.34 3.86 -3.67
C VAL A 36 3.50 4.86 -4.83
N LEU A 37 2.56 4.86 -5.77
CA LEU A 37 2.63 5.68 -6.99
C LEU A 37 2.21 7.14 -6.76
N GLU A 38 1.21 7.39 -5.90
CA GLU A 38 0.63 8.73 -5.69
C GLU A 38 1.07 9.32 -4.35
N ASP A 39 0.75 8.66 -3.23
CA ASP A 39 0.85 9.25 -1.90
C ASP A 39 2.29 9.40 -1.39
N MET A 40 3.18 8.50 -1.81
CA MET A 40 4.60 8.49 -1.42
C MET A 40 5.48 9.41 -2.30
N LEU A 41 4.87 10.16 -3.22
CA LEU A 41 5.55 11.22 -3.94
C LEU A 41 5.85 12.39 -2.99
N PRO A 42 7.05 12.99 -3.03
CA PRO A 42 7.47 13.98 -2.05
C PRO A 42 6.55 15.22 -2.00
N GLU A 43 5.92 15.57 -3.11
CA GLU A 43 4.95 16.65 -3.18
C GLU A 43 3.64 16.31 -2.46
N ASN A 44 3.15 15.08 -2.64
CA ASN A 44 1.90 14.61 -2.08
C ASN A 44 2.07 14.25 -0.60
N GLU A 45 3.20 13.65 -0.21
CA GLU A 45 3.56 13.39 1.18
C GLU A 45 3.47 14.68 2.02
N LYS A 46 4.08 15.78 1.54
CA LYS A 46 4.03 17.08 2.22
C LYS A 46 2.61 17.64 2.33
N LYS A 47 1.79 17.52 1.28
CA LYS A 47 0.39 17.96 1.28
C LYS A 47 -0.47 17.11 2.24
N LEU A 48 -0.21 15.81 2.30
CA LEU A 48 -0.96 14.87 3.13
C LEU A 48 -0.62 14.99 4.62
N LEU A 49 0.63 15.35 4.96
CA LEU A 49 1.04 15.62 6.33
C LEU A 49 0.55 16.99 6.80
N ASN A 50 0.57 18.00 5.93
CA ASN A 50 0.15 19.37 6.24
C ASN A 50 -1.27 19.67 5.72
N GLN A 51 -2.22 18.80 6.04
CA GLN A 51 -3.63 19.01 5.66
C GLN A 51 -4.26 20.16 6.45
N PRO A 52 -5.20 20.91 5.85
CA PRO A 52 -6.01 21.86 6.60
C PRO A 52 -6.88 21.14 7.65
N LEU A 53 -7.22 21.85 8.71
CA LEU A 53 -8.10 21.34 9.76
C LEU A 53 -9.47 20.97 9.17
N ASP A 54 -9.85 19.71 9.33
CA ASP A 54 -11.12 19.16 8.82
C ASP A 54 -11.89 18.46 9.94
N GLU A 55 -13.05 19.00 10.30
CA GLU A 55 -13.90 18.52 11.40
C GLU A 55 -14.48 17.12 11.15
N HIS A 56 -14.59 16.70 9.89
CA HIS A 56 -15.17 15.40 9.55
C HIS A 56 -14.18 14.23 9.70
N LYS A 57 -12.89 14.55 9.82
CA LYS A 57 -11.81 13.55 9.97
C LYS A 57 -11.41 13.42 11.44
N PRO A 58 -10.99 12.23 11.89
CA PRO A 58 -10.48 12.08 13.25
C PRO A 58 -9.19 12.89 13.41
N GLY A 59 -8.98 13.47 14.60
CA GLY A 59 -7.82 14.30 14.89
C GLY A 59 -7.72 15.54 14.00
N MET A 60 -8.85 16.06 13.52
CA MET A 60 -8.94 17.20 12.60
C MET A 60 -8.11 17.03 11.31
N GLY A 61 -7.81 15.79 10.92
CA GLY A 61 -6.99 15.48 9.75
C GLY A 61 -5.47 15.63 9.93
N GLN A 62 -4.99 16.03 11.11
CA GLN A 62 -3.56 16.32 11.35
C GLN A 62 -2.72 15.03 11.51
N HIS A 63 -3.21 14.05 12.26
CA HIS A 63 -2.44 12.84 12.56
C HIS A 63 -2.68 11.76 11.48
N TYR A 64 -1.90 11.81 10.40
CA TYR A 64 -2.06 10.93 9.24
C TYR A 64 -0.85 10.01 8.98
N CYS A 65 -1.12 8.73 8.70
CA CYS A 65 -0.10 7.79 8.25
C CYS A 65 -0.22 7.53 6.74
N VAL A 66 0.80 7.95 5.98
CA VAL A 66 0.88 7.81 4.52
C VAL A 66 0.79 6.35 4.07
N HIS A 67 1.65 5.48 4.61
CA HIS A 67 1.74 4.06 4.22
C HIS A 67 0.43 3.26 4.40
N CYS A 68 -0.34 3.59 5.44
CA CYS A 68 -1.58 2.88 5.77
C CYS A 68 -2.85 3.64 5.31
N ALA A 69 -2.69 4.85 4.76
CA ALA A 69 -3.77 5.75 4.40
C ALA A 69 -4.85 5.89 5.50
N LYS A 70 -4.42 6.11 6.74
CA LYS A 70 -5.30 6.14 7.92
C LYS A 70 -5.05 7.36 8.79
N TYR A 71 -6.14 7.99 9.23
CA TYR A 71 -6.14 9.08 10.20
C TYR A 71 -6.27 8.55 11.63
N PHE A 72 -5.65 9.27 12.56
CA PHE A 72 -5.64 8.98 13.99
C PHE A 72 -6.15 10.19 14.78
N ILE A 73 -6.49 9.97 16.05
CA ILE A 73 -7.08 11.00 16.91
C ILE A 73 -5.99 11.87 17.55
N SER A 74 -4.82 11.30 17.87
CA SER A 74 -3.73 11.96 18.58
C SER A 74 -2.35 11.46 18.15
N ASP A 75 -1.29 12.18 18.52
CA ASP A 75 0.11 11.77 18.26
C ASP A 75 0.48 10.45 18.95
N ILE A 76 0.03 10.24 20.19
CA ILE A 76 0.30 8.97 20.90
C ILE A 76 -0.29 7.77 20.10
N ALA A 77 -1.44 7.97 19.45
CA ALA A 77 -2.05 6.94 18.62
C ALA A 77 -1.25 6.67 17.34
N ILE A 78 -0.63 7.69 16.72
CA ILE A 78 0.21 7.49 15.53
C ILE A 78 1.53 6.81 15.88
N GLU A 79 2.15 7.17 17.01
CA GLU A 79 3.38 6.55 17.48
C GLU A 79 3.19 5.07 17.84
N THR A 80 2.09 4.75 18.51
CA THR A 80 1.74 3.36 18.82
C THR A 80 1.44 2.57 17.54
N HIS A 81 0.79 3.20 16.55
CA HIS A 81 0.56 2.60 15.24
C HIS A 81 1.86 2.19 14.54
N PHE A 82 2.89 3.04 14.53
CA PHE A 82 4.18 2.72 13.91
C PHE A 82 4.87 1.48 14.52
N LYS A 83 4.64 1.23 15.83
CA LYS A 83 5.18 0.06 16.52
C LYS A 83 4.45 -1.25 16.17
N THR A 84 3.22 -1.17 15.66
CA THR A 84 2.39 -2.35 15.36
C THR A 84 2.93 -3.23 14.22
N LYS A 85 2.61 -4.53 14.29
CA LYS A 85 2.98 -5.50 13.24
C LYS A 85 2.32 -5.21 11.90
N GLU A 86 1.10 -4.66 11.91
CA GLU A 86 0.37 -4.33 10.68
C GLU A 86 1.05 -3.23 9.90
N HIS A 87 1.46 -2.15 10.57
CA HIS A 87 2.22 -1.07 9.95
C HIS A 87 3.55 -1.58 9.38
N LYS A 88 4.31 -2.35 10.17
CA LYS A 88 5.59 -2.93 9.72
C LYS A 88 5.44 -3.86 8.52
N LYS A 89 4.33 -4.59 8.41
CA LYS A 89 4.02 -5.40 7.23
C LYS A 89 3.71 -4.51 6.03
N ARG A 90 2.86 -3.49 6.20
CA ARG A 90 2.50 -2.56 5.12
C ARG A 90 3.73 -1.81 4.60
N PHE A 91 4.60 -1.36 5.49
CA PHE A 91 5.86 -0.71 5.13
C PHE A 91 6.75 -1.60 4.25
N LYS A 92 6.83 -2.91 4.54
CA LYS A 92 7.56 -3.87 3.71
C LYS A 92 6.92 -4.00 2.33
N THR A 93 5.60 -4.16 2.26
CA THR A 93 4.89 -4.27 0.97
C THR A 93 5.01 -2.99 0.13
N CYS A 94 4.98 -1.81 0.75
CA CYS A 94 5.19 -0.53 0.03
C CYS A 94 6.63 -0.33 -0.46
N LYS A 95 7.60 -1.04 0.12
CA LYS A 95 9.00 -1.03 -0.34
C LYS A 95 9.21 -1.98 -1.54
N GLU A 96 8.35 -2.97 -1.70
CA GLU A 96 8.37 -3.84 -2.86
C GLU A 96 7.88 -3.09 -4.10
N ILE A 97 8.26 -3.58 -5.27
CA ILE A 97 7.86 -2.98 -6.55
C ILE A 97 6.34 -3.15 -6.71
N PRO A 98 5.59 -2.06 -6.95
CA PRO A 98 4.15 -2.15 -7.12
C PRO A 98 3.80 -2.84 -8.45
N TYR A 99 2.71 -3.59 -8.45
CA TYR A 99 2.24 -4.26 -9.65
C TYR A 99 1.59 -3.26 -10.61
N THR A 100 1.80 -3.44 -11.92
CA THR A 100 1.21 -2.56 -12.94
C THR A 100 0.41 -3.33 -13.98
N MET A 101 -0.59 -2.68 -14.57
CA MET A 101 -1.38 -3.30 -15.65
C MET A 101 -0.52 -3.62 -16.88
N GLU A 102 0.52 -2.82 -17.15
CA GLU A 102 1.47 -3.08 -18.23
C GLU A 102 2.22 -4.41 -18.04
N GLU A 103 2.61 -4.72 -16.80
CA GLU A 103 3.23 -5.99 -16.44
C GLU A 103 2.27 -7.16 -16.70
N ALA A 104 0.99 -7.00 -16.34
CA ALA A 104 -0.08 -7.97 -16.64
C ALA A 104 -0.20 -8.25 -18.15
N MET A 105 -0.29 -7.18 -18.94
CA MET A 105 -0.46 -7.26 -20.39
C MET A 105 0.77 -7.89 -21.06
N ARG A 106 1.97 -7.60 -20.56
CA ARG A 106 3.20 -8.23 -21.04
C ARG A 106 3.26 -9.72 -20.72
N ALA A 107 2.89 -10.12 -19.51
CA ALA A 107 2.78 -11.53 -19.14
C ALA A 107 1.78 -12.27 -20.04
N GLY A 108 0.72 -11.58 -20.48
CA GLY A 108 -0.25 -12.07 -21.46
C GLY A 108 0.20 -12.00 -22.93
N GLY A 109 1.41 -11.52 -23.23
CA GLY A 109 1.94 -11.42 -24.59
C GLY A 109 1.40 -10.26 -25.44
N LEU A 110 0.68 -9.31 -24.84
CA LEU A 110 0.04 -8.19 -25.54
C LEU A 110 0.95 -6.94 -25.66
N GLN A 111 2.08 -6.92 -24.94
CA GLN A 111 3.04 -5.82 -24.94
C GLN A 111 4.48 -6.31 -25.22
N PRO A 112 5.37 -5.45 -25.74
CA PRO A 112 6.76 -5.81 -25.98
C PRO A 112 7.46 -6.28 -24.69
N ALA A 113 8.36 -7.26 -24.86
CA ALA A 113 9.07 -7.94 -23.77
C ALA A 113 9.92 -7.00 -22.90
N LYS A 114 10.31 -5.82 -23.44
CA LYS A 114 11.09 -4.81 -22.72
C LYS A 114 10.17 -3.74 -22.13
N PRO A 115 9.95 -3.74 -20.81
CA PRO A 115 9.37 -2.59 -20.09
C PRO A 115 10.21 -1.32 -20.29
N LYS A 116 9.53 -0.18 -20.46
CA LYS A 116 10.16 1.15 -20.39
C LYS A 116 10.58 1.52 -18.95
N PHE A 117 10.08 0.80 -17.95
CA PHE A 117 10.21 1.10 -16.52
C PHE A 117 11.29 0.29 -15.77
N THR A 118 11.88 -0.75 -16.37
CA THR A 118 12.58 -1.78 -15.58
C THR A 118 13.98 -1.46 -15.10
N LYS A 119 14.70 -0.55 -15.77
CA LYS A 119 16.08 -0.24 -15.34
C LYS A 119 16.10 0.35 -13.92
N ALA A 120 15.13 1.18 -13.55
CA ALA A 120 15.03 1.73 -12.19
C ALA A 120 14.48 0.72 -11.17
N ILE A 121 13.48 -0.07 -11.58
CA ILE A 121 12.82 -1.09 -10.77
C ILE A 121 13.80 -2.14 -10.21
N TYR A 122 14.72 -2.66 -11.03
CA TYR A 122 15.71 -3.66 -10.58
C TYR A 122 16.97 -3.05 -9.94
N ALA A 123 17.14 -1.74 -9.99
CA ALA A 123 18.22 -1.01 -9.33
C ALA A 123 17.89 -0.62 -7.87
N GLY A 124 16.72 -1.02 -7.34
CA GLY A 124 16.30 -0.73 -5.97
C GLY A 124 15.71 0.67 -5.77
N LYS A 125 15.38 1.37 -6.87
CA LYS A 125 14.70 2.66 -6.88
C LYS A 125 13.20 2.41 -6.94
N THR A 126 12.49 2.73 -5.85
CA THR A 126 11.10 2.30 -5.62
C THR A 126 10.08 3.40 -5.84
N LYS A 127 10.51 4.66 -6.01
CA LYS A 127 9.62 5.81 -6.24
C LYS A 127 9.64 6.26 -7.70
N MET A 128 8.50 6.74 -8.21
CA MET A 128 8.39 7.39 -9.52
C MET A 128 9.37 8.57 -9.67
N ALA A 129 9.64 9.30 -8.57
CA ALA A 129 10.63 10.36 -8.52
C ALA A 129 12.05 9.86 -8.87
N ASP A 130 12.43 8.68 -8.41
CA ASP A 130 13.74 8.08 -8.71
C ASP A 130 13.90 7.74 -10.21
N LEU A 131 12.78 7.51 -10.90
CA LEU A 131 12.74 7.30 -12.35
C LEU A 131 12.88 8.64 -13.09
N GLU A 132 12.19 9.68 -12.66
CA GLU A 132 12.33 11.03 -13.25
C GLU A 132 13.76 11.54 -13.12
N GLU A 133 14.39 11.38 -11.95
CA GLU A 133 15.81 11.68 -11.75
C GLU A 133 16.70 10.83 -12.67
N SER A 134 16.40 9.54 -12.86
CA SER A 134 17.20 8.71 -13.78
C SER A 134 17.10 9.15 -15.24
N LYS A 135 15.93 9.59 -15.70
CA LYS A 135 15.72 10.11 -17.05
C LYS A 135 16.44 11.44 -17.27
N GLN A 136 16.32 12.37 -16.31
CA GLN A 136 17.03 13.65 -16.35
C GLN A 136 18.55 13.49 -16.41
N ASN A 137 19.09 12.48 -15.73
CA ASN A 137 20.52 12.16 -15.79
C ASN A 137 20.95 11.51 -17.12
N GLU A 138 20.09 10.69 -17.75
CA GLU A 138 20.36 10.12 -19.07
C GLU A 138 20.26 11.18 -20.20
N ASP A 139 19.38 12.18 -20.07
CA ASP A 139 19.19 13.26 -21.07
C ASP A 139 20.28 14.35 -21.01
N MET A 140 21.03 14.44 -19.90
CA MET A 140 22.09 15.45 -19.68
C MET A 140 23.49 14.96 -20.10
N GLN A 141 23.60 13.72 -20.59
CA GLN A 141 24.85 13.04 -20.90
C GLN A 141 24.98 12.74 -22.39
#